data_AF-A0A1V6D513-F1
#
_entry.id   AF-A0A1V6D513-F1
#
_cell.length_a   1.000
_cell.length_b   1.000
_cell.length_c   1.000
_cell.angle_alpha   90.00
_cell.angle_beta   90.00
_cell.angle_gamma   90.00
#
_symmetry.space_group_name_H-M   'P 1'
#
loop_
_entity.id
_entity.type
_entity.pdbx_description
1 polymer ?
#
loop_
_entity_poly.entity_id
_entity_poly.type
_entity_poly.pdbx_seq_one_letter_code
_entity_poly.pdbx_strand_id
1 'polypeptide(L)'
;MRRTPHLWVCVCLAAWAWPGRLASDGPQPRGVMSSSSKILSSGYDLSLKRAGEIGADRRGKDPRRARREALEKVNHELAMQWAIKAHEFADSMRLQESEHFLFFQALEGRNDRPLATVAERAYRTWCNLMGASSDQDVWCRKLPVFIFRNADHYRRFCRDVVNGPADPPGGWHGRLLNLDFVCLTTCENQTAFYELFVRQAAASFFNRHVGRSVKPWLREGLASLAAAKAVGGTSDQAYRETVRRALRKQSDVSLLLDKIELTGDEPLLAYGMVRYLVAIDAQAMRRLVALLCENRGETQALETTYRLTGEQLAREWREAALREVPPGN
;
A
#
# COMPACT_ATOMS: atom_id res chain seq x y z
N MET A 1 53.06 -22.24 4.92
CA MET A 1 51.64 -22.64 5.08
C MET A 1 50.86 -21.52 5.74
N ARG A 2 50.18 -20.68 4.94
CA ARG A 2 49.22 -19.68 5.44
C ARG A 2 47.99 -19.81 4.55
N ARG A 3 46.87 -20.24 5.12
CA ARG A 3 45.59 -20.38 4.41
C ARG A 3 44.91 -19.02 4.38
N THR A 4 44.65 -18.52 3.19
CA THR A 4 43.75 -17.41 2.89
C THR A 4 42.30 -17.85 3.13
N PRO A 5 41.43 -17.01 3.74
CA PRO A 5 40.00 -17.28 3.74
C PRO A 5 39.38 -16.77 2.44
N HIS A 6 38.65 -17.65 1.77
CA HIS A 6 37.83 -17.33 0.60
C HIS A 6 36.68 -16.40 1.03
N LEU A 7 36.68 -15.17 0.50
CA LEU A 7 35.54 -14.26 0.53
C LEU A 7 34.46 -14.79 -0.44
N TRP A 8 33.46 -15.47 0.12
CA TRP A 8 32.15 -15.59 -0.53
C TRP A 8 31.36 -14.33 -0.22
N VAL A 9 31.44 -13.35 -1.12
CA VAL A 9 30.54 -12.20 -1.14
C VAL A 9 29.16 -12.70 -1.58
N CYS A 10 28.22 -12.75 -0.63
CA CYS A 10 26.82 -13.04 -0.91
C CYS A 10 26.21 -11.91 -1.75
N VAL A 11 26.03 -12.17 -3.05
CA VAL A 11 25.22 -11.35 -3.95
C VAL A 11 23.75 -11.65 -3.66
N CYS A 12 23.16 -10.94 -2.69
CA CYS A 12 21.72 -11.03 -2.39
C CYS A 12 20.98 -9.68 -2.47
N LEU A 13 21.60 -8.63 -3.02
CA LEU A 13 21.00 -7.29 -3.09
C LEU A 13 20.32 -6.94 -4.43
N ALA A 14 20.25 -7.86 -5.39
CA ALA A 14 19.67 -7.59 -6.71
C ALA A 14 18.20 -8.04 -6.90
N ALA A 15 17.59 -8.70 -5.92
CA ALA A 15 16.20 -9.18 -6.03
C ALA A 15 15.12 -8.15 -5.64
N TRP A 16 15.52 -6.90 -5.37
CA TRP A 16 14.60 -5.77 -5.11
C TRP A 16 14.21 -5.01 -6.38
N ALA A 17 14.88 -5.31 -7.50
CA ALA A 17 14.36 -4.98 -8.82
C ALA A 17 13.33 -6.05 -9.20
N TRP A 18 12.05 -5.67 -9.10
CA TRP A 18 10.89 -6.34 -9.66
C TRP A 18 11.24 -7.26 -10.85
N PRO A 19 11.26 -8.61 -10.71
CA PRO A 19 11.42 -9.49 -11.86
C PRO A 19 10.06 -9.66 -12.53
N GLY A 20 9.68 -8.67 -13.34
CA GLY A 20 8.52 -8.73 -14.23
C GLY A 20 8.96 -8.31 -15.62
N ARG A 21 9.47 -9.26 -16.40
CA ARG A 21 9.75 -9.08 -17.84
C ARG A 21 8.42 -9.10 -18.61
N LEU A 22 8.25 -8.07 -19.44
CA LEU A 22 7.72 -8.09 -20.82
C LEU A 22 6.63 -9.14 -21.12
N ALA A 23 5.37 -8.78 -20.85
CA ALA A 23 4.24 -9.38 -21.53
C ALA A 23 3.96 -8.58 -22.81
N SER A 24 3.93 -9.30 -23.93
CA SER A 24 3.62 -8.84 -25.29
C SER A 24 2.25 -8.16 -25.39
N ASP A 25 2.16 -7.10 -26.20
CA ASP A 25 0.91 -6.49 -26.67
C ASP A 25 0.04 -7.51 -27.41
N GLY A 26 -0.86 -8.16 -26.67
CA GLY A 26 -1.97 -8.93 -27.20
C GLY A 26 -3.29 -8.26 -26.77
N PRO A 27 -4.33 -8.24 -27.62
CA PRO A 27 -5.61 -7.66 -27.25
C PRO A 27 -6.18 -8.38 -26.02
N GLN A 28 -6.56 -7.61 -24.99
CA GLN A 28 -7.19 -8.16 -23.81
C GLN A 28 -8.50 -8.90 -24.17
N PRO A 29 -8.68 -10.16 -23.74
CA PRO A 29 -9.96 -10.84 -23.93
C PRO A 29 -11.02 -10.13 -23.07
N ARG A 30 -12.19 -9.84 -23.67
CA ARG A 30 -13.38 -9.40 -22.93
C ARG A 30 -13.70 -10.46 -21.88
N GLY A 31 -13.48 -10.14 -20.61
CA GLY A 31 -13.66 -11.06 -19.50
C GLY A 31 -15.10 -11.56 -19.38
N VAL A 32 -15.29 -12.86 -19.51
CA VAL A 32 -16.52 -13.55 -19.08
C VAL A 32 -16.51 -13.54 -17.55
N MET A 33 -17.46 -12.83 -16.92
CA MET A 33 -17.62 -12.90 -15.47
C MET A 33 -17.91 -14.34 -15.05
N SER A 34 -17.01 -14.90 -14.22
CA SER A 34 -17.20 -16.16 -13.51
C SER A 34 -18.55 -16.17 -12.75
N SER A 35 -19.23 -17.32 -12.75
CA SER A 35 -20.50 -17.53 -12.02
C SER A 35 -20.38 -17.19 -10.53
N SER A 36 -19.21 -17.41 -9.93
CA SER A 36 -18.90 -17.04 -8.55
C SER A 36 -18.88 -15.52 -8.31
N SER A 37 -18.49 -14.74 -9.32
CA SER A 37 -18.49 -13.26 -9.27
C SER A 37 -19.92 -12.70 -9.35
N LYS A 38 -20.81 -13.33 -10.15
CA LYS A 38 -22.23 -12.96 -10.23
C LYS A 38 -23.00 -13.24 -8.94
N ILE A 39 -22.68 -14.34 -8.24
CA ILE A 39 -23.30 -14.69 -6.95
C ILE A 39 -22.86 -13.70 -5.86
N LEU A 40 -21.57 -13.33 -5.84
CA LEU A 40 -21.05 -12.34 -4.90
C LEU A 40 -21.60 -10.93 -5.17
N SER A 41 -21.71 -10.52 -6.44
CA SER A 41 -22.30 -9.21 -6.78
C SER A 41 -23.79 -9.15 -6.46
N SER A 42 -24.56 -10.22 -6.74
CA SER A 42 -26.00 -10.29 -6.43
C SER A 42 -26.27 -10.33 -4.92
N GLY A 43 -25.50 -11.12 -4.16
CA GLY A 43 -25.60 -11.15 -2.69
C GLY A 43 -25.22 -9.82 -2.04
N TYR A 44 -24.20 -9.15 -2.58
CA TYR A 44 -23.77 -7.84 -2.09
C TYR A 44 -24.76 -6.72 -2.46
N ASP A 45 -25.33 -6.73 -3.67
CA ASP A 45 -26.36 -5.77 -4.08
C ASP A 45 -27.61 -5.87 -3.19
N LEU A 46 -28.00 -7.09 -2.80
CA LEU A 46 -29.07 -7.32 -1.83
C LEU A 46 -28.71 -6.77 -0.45
N SER A 47 -27.47 -6.93 0.00
CA SER A 47 -26.98 -6.37 1.26
C SER A 47 -26.89 -4.85 1.25
N LEU A 48 -26.52 -4.22 0.13
CA LEU A 48 -26.53 -2.76 -0.05
C LEU A 48 -27.95 -2.19 -0.09
N LYS A 49 -28.89 -2.85 -0.77
CA LYS A 49 -30.30 -2.45 -0.76
C LYS A 49 -30.87 -2.53 0.65
N ARG A 50 -30.60 -3.62 1.37
CA ARG A 50 -30.94 -3.75 2.80
C ARG A 50 -30.29 -2.68 3.66
N ALA A 51 -29.03 -2.34 3.45
CA ALA A 51 -28.34 -1.26 4.17
C ALA A 51 -29.01 0.11 3.92
N GLY A 52 -29.47 0.37 2.69
CA GLY A 52 -30.25 1.56 2.33
C GLY A 52 -31.62 1.61 3.02
N GLU A 53 -32.29 0.46 3.13
CA GLU A 53 -33.59 0.32 3.80
C GLU A 53 -33.48 0.44 5.34
N ILE A 54 -32.39 -0.07 5.94
CA ILE A 54 -32.11 0.05 7.39
C ILE A 54 -31.89 1.52 7.80
N GLY A 55 -31.40 2.37 6.89
CA GLY A 55 -31.24 3.81 7.12
C GLY A 55 -32.56 4.59 7.27
N ALA A 56 -33.71 3.96 7.03
CA ALA A 56 -35.03 4.58 7.16
C ALA A 56 -35.73 4.29 8.51
N ASP A 57 -35.06 3.66 9.49
CA ASP A 57 -35.65 3.46 10.81
C ASP A 57 -35.87 4.82 11.51
N ARG A 58 -37.13 5.10 11.87
CA ARG A 58 -37.67 6.39 12.37
C ARG A 58 -37.18 6.80 13.76
N ARG A 59 -36.07 6.22 14.24
CA ARG A 59 -35.52 6.38 15.59
C ARG A 59 -34.32 7.32 15.63
N GLY A 60 -34.44 8.53 15.08
CA GLY A 60 -33.57 9.68 15.37
C GLY A 60 -32.05 9.53 15.22
N LYS A 61 -31.53 8.41 14.71
CA LYS A 61 -30.10 8.21 14.46
C LYS A 61 -29.71 9.00 13.22
N ASP A 62 -28.56 9.65 13.25
CA ASP A 62 -27.95 10.29 12.09
C ASP A 62 -27.89 9.26 10.92
N PRO A 63 -28.58 9.50 9.79
CA PRO A 63 -28.59 8.60 8.64
C PRO A 63 -27.19 8.25 8.12
N ARG A 64 -26.21 9.15 8.29
CA ARG A 64 -24.82 8.90 7.89
C ARG A 64 -24.17 7.83 8.76
N ARG A 65 -24.44 7.87 10.06
CA ARG A 65 -23.95 6.86 11.02
C ARG A 65 -24.59 5.50 10.75
N ALA A 66 -25.91 5.44 10.53
CA ALA A 66 -26.60 4.19 10.24
C ALA A 66 -26.08 3.54 8.93
N ARG A 67 -25.89 4.35 7.87
CA ARG A 67 -25.31 3.87 6.61
C ARG A 67 -23.88 3.33 6.80
N ARG A 68 -23.08 4.02 7.61
CA ARG A 68 -21.72 3.59 7.93
C ARG A 68 -21.72 2.24 8.67
N GLU A 69 -22.49 2.11 9.74
CA GLU A 69 -22.63 0.85 10.52
C GLU A 69 -23.07 -0.32 9.62
N ALA A 70 -23.98 -0.07 8.67
CA ALA A 70 -24.42 -1.08 7.73
C ALA A 70 -23.32 -1.49 6.74
N LEU A 71 -22.56 -0.53 6.19
CA LEU A 71 -21.41 -0.82 5.33
C LEU A 71 -20.33 -1.60 6.07
N GLU A 72 -20.06 -1.26 7.32
CA GLU A 72 -19.09 -1.96 8.18
C GLU A 72 -19.48 -3.43 8.35
N LYS A 73 -20.76 -3.71 8.63
CA LYS A 73 -21.27 -5.07 8.75
C LYS A 73 -21.09 -5.86 7.45
N VAL A 74 -21.49 -5.28 6.32
CA VAL A 74 -21.37 -5.92 5.00
C VAL A 74 -19.91 -6.19 4.63
N ASN A 75 -19.01 -5.24 4.89
CA ASN A 75 -17.58 -5.40 4.63
C ASN A 75 -16.96 -6.52 5.47
N HIS A 76 -17.33 -6.59 6.76
CA HIS A 76 -16.87 -7.66 7.64
C HIS A 76 -17.38 -9.03 7.20
N GLU A 77 -18.67 -9.15 6.90
CA GLU A 77 -19.27 -10.40 6.39
C GLU A 77 -18.61 -10.87 5.09
N LEU A 78 -18.34 -9.94 4.16
CA LEU A 78 -17.65 -10.25 2.92
C LEU A 78 -16.21 -10.75 3.16
N ALA A 79 -15.46 -10.09 4.04
CA ALA A 79 -14.10 -10.54 4.39
C ALA A 79 -14.11 -11.95 5.02
N MET A 80 -15.09 -12.24 5.88
CA MET A 80 -15.28 -13.58 6.46
C MET A 80 -15.63 -14.62 5.40
N GLN A 81 -16.49 -14.29 4.43
CA GLN A 81 -16.81 -15.19 3.31
C GLN A 81 -15.58 -15.48 2.45
N TRP A 82 -14.73 -14.49 2.20
CA TRP A 82 -13.47 -14.70 1.50
C TRP A 82 -12.51 -15.59 2.29
N ALA A 83 -12.44 -15.42 3.62
CA ALA A 83 -11.65 -16.29 4.48
C ALA A 83 -12.13 -17.74 4.46
N ILE A 84 -13.46 -17.98 4.45
CA ILE A 84 -14.04 -19.31 4.31
C ILE A 84 -13.61 -19.94 2.98
N LYS A 85 -13.70 -19.20 1.87
CA LYS A 85 -13.25 -19.68 0.55
C LYS A 85 -11.75 -19.95 0.51
N ALA A 86 -10.96 -19.11 1.16
CA ALA A 86 -9.51 -19.32 1.27
C ALA A 86 -9.20 -20.62 2.02
N HIS A 87 -10.00 -20.97 3.03
CA HIS A 87 -9.84 -22.19 3.80
C HIS A 87 -10.05 -23.47 2.98
N GLU A 88 -10.78 -23.40 1.86
CA GLU A 88 -10.97 -24.55 0.94
C GLU A 88 -9.66 -25.01 0.26
N PHE A 89 -8.62 -24.18 0.28
CA PHE A 89 -7.32 -24.49 -0.30
C PHE A 89 -6.13 -24.06 0.58
N ALA A 90 -6.37 -23.47 1.74
CA ALA A 90 -5.37 -23.05 2.70
C ALA A 90 -5.84 -23.42 4.11
N ASP A 91 -5.77 -24.71 4.42
CA ASP A 91 -6.29 -25.37 5.63
C ASP A 91 -5.79 -24.75 6.95
N SER A 92 -4.70 -23.99 6.92
CA SER A 92 -4.09 -23.35 8.07
C SER A 92 -4.49 -21.89 8.27
N MET A 93 -5.55 -21.40 7.60
CA MET A 93 -6.00 -20.02 7.72
C MET A 93 -6.54 -19.70 9.12
N ARG A 94 -5.88 -18.77 9.82
CA ARG A 94 -6.23 -18.31 11.17
C ARG A 94 -6.60 -16.83 11.14
N LEU A 95 -7.57 -16.45 11.98
CA LEU A 95 -7.90 -15.05 12.22
C LEU A 95 -7.09 -14.51 13.40
N GLN A 96 -6.40 -13.40 13.18
CA GLN A 96 -5.81 -12.57 14.23
C GLN A 96 -6.37 -11.15 14.08
N GLU A 97 -6.90 -10.60 15.16
CA GLU A 97 -7.46 -9.25 15.18
C GLU A 97 -6.56 -8.28 15.93
N SER A 98 -6.46 -7.06 15.42
CA SER A 98 -5.95 -5.89 16.13
C SER A 98 -7.02 -4.80 16.17
N GLU A 99 -6.69 -3.59 16.61
CA GLU A 99 -7.65 -2.48 16.66
C GLU A 99 -8.13 -2.10 15.26
N HIS A 100 -7.21 -2.00 14.29
CA HIS A 100 -7.50 -1.50 12.95
C HIS A 100 -7.45 -2.56 11.84
N PHE A 101 -7.12 -3.83 12.15
CA PHE A 101 -6.87 -4.85 11.13
C PHE A 101 -7.50 -6.21 11.47
N LEU A 102 -7.92 -6.92 10.42
CA LEU A 102 -8.34 -8.33 10.45
C LEU A 102 -7.36 -9.15 9.63
N PHE A 103 -6.46 -9.87 10.28
CA PHE A 103 -5.46 -10.70 9.60
C PHE A 103 -5.98 -12.12 9.42
N PHE A 104 -6.14 -12.55 8.17
CA PHE A 104 -6.43 -13.93 7.77
C PHE A 104 -5.15 -14.58 7.26
N GLN A 105 -4.55 -15.47 8.05
CA GLN A 105 -3.17 -15.90 7.89
C GLN A 105 -3.05 -17.41 7.71
N ALA A 106 -2.48 -17.87 6.60
CA ALA A 106 -2.05 -19.26 6.38
C ALA A 106 -0.51 -19.33 6.43
N LEU A 107 0.05 -19.25 7.65
CA LEU A 107 1.48 -19.07 7.91
C LEU A 107 2.15 -20.22 8.68
N GLU A 108 1.52 -21.39 8.75
CA GLU A 108 1.97 -22.65 9.43
C GLU A 108 3.27 -22.56 10.24
N GLY A 109 3.14 -22.60 11.57
CA GLY A 109 4.27 -22.66 12.50
C GLY A 109 5.00 -21.34 12.72
N ARG A 110 4.60 -20.24 12.06
CA ARG A 110 5.16 -18.91 12.27
C ARG A 110 4.34 -18.12 13.31
N ASN A 111 5.04 -17.51 14.27
CA ASN A 111 4.45 -16.57 15.21
C ASN A 111 4.53 -15.14 14.64
N ASP A 112 3.42 -14.65 14.11
CA ASP A 112 3.34 -13.29 13.53
C ASP A 112 2.65 -12.29 14.46
N ARG A 113 2.65 -12.53 15.79
CA ARG A 113 2.29 -11.48 16.77
C ARG A 113 3.00 -10.13 16.52
N PRO A 114 4.28 -10.08 16.10
CA PRO A 114 4.93 -8.81 15.76
C PRO A 114 4.24 -8.06 14.61
N LEU A 115 3.54 -8.74 13.69
CA LEU A 115 2.87 -8.11 12.56
C LEU A 115 1.75 -7.15 13.02
N ALA A 116 0.91 -7.56 13.97
CA ALA A 116 -0.14 -6.68 14.49
C ALA A 116 0.46 -5.43 15.17
N THR A 117 1.54 -5.59 15.93
CA THR A 117 2.25 -4.45 16.53
C THR A 117 2.81 -3.50 15.46
N VAL A 118 3.41 -4.05 14.39
CA VAL A 118 3.91 -3.27 13.26
C VAL A 118 2.75 -2.56 12.55
N ALA A 119 1.62 -3.22 12.35
CA ALA A 119 0.44 -2.65 11.71
C ALA A 119 -0.15 -1.47 12.50
N GLU A 120 -0.31 -1.60 13.81
CA GLU A 120 -0.81 -0.52 14.66
C GLU A 120 0.18 0.65 14.78
N ARG A 121 1.48 0.37 14.68
CA ARG A 121 2.49 1.43 14.57
C ARG A 121 2.40 2.13 13.21
N ALA A 122 2.23 1.38 12.13
CA ALA A 122 2.08 1.91 10.79
C ALA A 122 0.83 2.78 10.68
N TYR A 123 -0.29 2.34 11.26
CA TYR A 123 -1.53 3.10 11.33
C TYR A 123 -1.34 4.47 11.98
N ARG A 124 -0.77 4.50 13.20
CA ARG A 124 -0.44 5.75 13.88
C ARG A 124 0.53 6.62 13.08
N THR A 125 1.47 6.01 12.37
CA THR A 125 2.41 6.72 11.50
C THR A 125 1.68 7.39 10.34
N TRP A 126 0.74 6.70 9.68
CA TRP A 126 -0.09 7.28 8.62
C TRP A 126 -0.94 8.42 9.15
N CYS A 127 -1.64 8.24 10.27
CA CYS A 127 -2.45 9.30 10.87
C CYS A 127 -1.59 10.54 11.17
N ASN A 128 -0.42 10.36 11.78
CA ASN A 128 0.50 11.46 12.09
C ASN A 128 1.05 12.17 10.84
N LEU A 129 1.36 11.43 9.77
CA LEU A 129 1.82 12.00 8.50
C LEU A 129 0.72 12.79 7.79
N MET A 130 -0.52 12.31 7.86
CA MET A 130 -1.67 12.92 7.19
C MET A 130 -2.36 14.00 8.04
N GLY A 131 -2.00 14.15 9.33
CA GLY A 131 -2.70 15.04 10.25
C GLY A 131 -4.08 14.52 10.67
N ALA A 132 -4.34 13.22 10.50
CA ALA A 132 -5.55 12.56 10.96
C ALA A 132 -5.44 12.20 12.45
N SER A 133 -6.58 12.10 13.14
CA SER A 133 -6.61 11.53 14.50
C SER A 133 -6.33 10.03 14.43
N SER A 134 -5.65 9.47 15.44
CA SER A 134 -5.53 8.01 15.60
C SER A 134 -6.88 7.35 15.86
N ASP A 135 -7.86 8.10 16.38
CA ASP A 135 -9.20 7.58 16.70
C ASP A 135 -10.15 7.68 15.50
N GLN A 136 -9.68 8.30 14.40
CA GLN A 136 -10.47 8.39 13.19
C GLN A 136 -10.49 7.03 12.51
N ASP A 137 -11.62 6.34 12.55
CA ASP A 137 -11.75 5.09 11.79
C ASP A 137 -11.79 5.35 10.26
N VAL A 138 -10.62 5.19 9.64
CA VAL A 138 -10.36 5.31 8.19
C VAL A 138 -10.84 4.08 7.42
N TRP A 139 -10.85 2.91 8.04
CA TRP A 139 -11.13 1.64 7.35
C TRP A 139 -12.62 1.33 7.23
N CYS A 140 -13.47 2.08 7.93
CA CYS A 140 -14.81 1.63 8.26
C CYS A 140 -14.71 0.30 9.01
N ARG A 141 -14.15 0.40 10.22
CA ARG A 141 -13.84 -0.61 11.23
C ARG A 141 -12.42 -1.17 11.15
N LYS A 142 -12.16 -2.11 10.24
CA LYS A 142 -10.86 -2.79 10.15
C LYS A 142 -10.51 -3.15 8.72
N LEU A 143 -9.24 -3.04 8.36
CA LEU A 143 -8.71 -3.46 7.07
C LEU A 143 -8.51 -4.99 7.05
N PRO A 144 -9.17 -5.75 6.15
CA PRO A 144 -8.87 -7.16 5.92
C PRO A 144 -7.51 -7.33 5.26
N VAL A 145 -6.71 -8.25 5.81
CA VAL A 145 -5.37 -8.58 5.31
C VAL A 145 -5.27 -10.10 5.18
N PHE A 146 -5.16 -10.59 3.94
CA PHE A 146 -5.02 -12.01 3.62
C PHE A 146 -3.55 -12.33 3.36
N ILE A 147 -3.00 -13.29 4.08
CA ILE A 147 -1.58 -13.61 4.05
C ILE A 147 -1.40 -15.10 3.82
N PHE A 148 -0.65 -15.45 2.77
CA PHE A 148 -0.38 -16.82 2.39
C PHE A 148 1.12 -17.09 2.40
N ARG A 149 1.53 -18.20 3.01
CA ARG A 149 2.91 -18.69 2.87
C ARG A 149 3.17 -19.30 1.49
N ASN A 150 2.17 -20.00 0.97
CA ASN A 150 2.25 -20.66 -0.34
C ASN A 150 1.84 -19.66 -1.44
N ALA A 151 2.73 -19.44 -2.41
CA ALA A 151 2.51 -18.52 -3.53
C ALA A 151 1.35 -18.93 -4.44
N ASP A 152 1.08 -20.23 -4.61
CA ASP A 152 -0.04 -20.72 -5.40
C ASP A 152 -1.38 -20.49 -4.70
N HIS A 153 -1.42 -20.62 -3.36
CA HIS A 153 -2.62 -20.25 -2.59
C HIS A 153 -2.89 -18.74 -2.71
N TYR A 154 -1.84 -17.91 -2.65
CA TYR A 154 -1.95 -16.47 -2.89
C TYR A 154 -2.51 -16.15 -4.28
N ARG A 155 -1.92 -16.72 -5.34
CA ARG A 155 -2.38 -16.51 -6.73
C ARG A 155 -3.82 -16.98 -6.92
N ARG A 156 -4.16 -18.15 -6.37
CA ARG A 156 -5.51 -18.73 -6.41
C ARG A 156 -6.51 -17.82 -5.70
N PHE A 157 -6.18 -17.31 -4.51
CA PHE A 157 -7.02 -16.37 -3.79
C PHE A 157 -7.26 -15.09 -4.62
N CYS A 158 -6.18 -14.48 -5.10
CA CYS A 158 -6.24 -13.28 -5.95
C CYS A 158 -7.17 -13.50 -7.14
N ARG A 159 -6.95 -14.56 -7.93
CA ARG A 159 -7.73 -14.84 -9.14
C ARG A 159 -9.16 -15.26 -8.86
N ASP A 160 -9.37 -16.24 -7.98
CA ASP A 160 -10.64 -16.96 -7.88
C ASP A 160 -11.59 -16.40 -6.82
N VAL A 161 -11.07 -15.69 -5.81
CA VAL A 161 -11.87 -15.17 -4.68
C VAL A 161 -12.13 -13.68 -4.84
N VAL A 162 -11.08 -12.90 -5.10
CA VAL A 162 -11.15 -11.43 -5.10
C VAL A 162 -11.08 -10.81 -6.50
N ASN A 163 -11.02 -11.63 -7.56
CA ASN A 163 -10.92 -11.20 -8.96
C ASN A 163 -9.81 -10.15 -9.20
N GLY A 164 -8.66 -10.36 -8.56
CA GLY A 164 -7.46 -9.57 -8.69
C GLY A 164 -6.70 -9.84 -10.01
N PRO A 165 -5.51 -9.26 -10.16
CA PRO A 165 -4.69 -9.44 -11.36
C PRO A 165 -4.30 -10.91 -11.59
N ALA A 166 -4.16 -11.29 -12.86
CA ALA A 166 -3.83 -12.67 -13.25
C ALA A 166 -2.44 -13.12 -12.74
N ASP A 167 -1.49 -12.19 -12.72
CA ASP A 167 -0.16 -12.38 -12.14
C ASP A 167 0.07 -11.33 -11.04
N PRO A 168 -0.41 -11.58 -9.82
CA PRO A 168 -0.32 -10.62 -8.74
C PRO A 168 1.14 -10.51 -8.26
N PRO A 169 1.67 -9.30 -8.01
CA PRO A 169 2.97 -9.12 -7.39
C PRO A 169 3.00 -9.72 -5.99
N GLY A 170 4.15 -9.79 -5.32
CA GLY A 170 4.28 -10.38 -3.98
C GLY A 170 3.34 -9.81 -2.90
N GLY A 171 2.77 -8.63 -3.14
CA GLY A 171 1.70 -8.06 -2.35
C GLY A 171 0.85 -7.11 -3.17
N TRP A 172 -0.45 -7.08 -2.90
CA TRP A 172 -1.42 -6.29 -3.66
C TRP A 172 -2.47 -5.72 -2.71
N HIS A 173 -2.89 -4.47 -2.96
CA HIS A 173 -4.06 -3.88 -2.33
C HIS A 173 -5.19 -3.80 -3.34
N GLY A 174 -6.38 -4.20 -2.93
CA GLY A 174 -7.57 -4.20 -3.75
C GLY A 174 -8.67 -3.34 -3.13
N ARG A 175 -9.57 -2.87 -3.99
CA ARG A 175 -10.84 -2.27 -3.55
C ARG A 175 -11.98 -2.92 -4.30
N LEU A 176 -12.93 -3.48 -3.55
CA LEU A 176 -14.22 -3.91 -4.08
C LEU A 176 -15.30 -3.05 -3.43
N LEU A 177 -15.93 -2.18 -4.23
CA LEU A 177 -16.96 -1.25 -3.76
C LEU A 177 -16.42 -0.37 -2.62
N ASN A 178 -16.95 -0.54 -1.41
CA ASN A 178 -16.53 0.17 -0.20
C ASN A 178 -15.68 -0.70 0.74
N LEU A 179 -15.05 -1.77 0.25
CA LEU A 179 -14.10 -2.58 1.01
C LEU A 179 -12.71 -2.44 0.39
N ASP A 180 -11.77 -1.85 1.13
CA ASP A 180 -10.35 -1.96 0.82
C ASP A 180 -9.81 -3.20 1.53
N PHE A 181 -8.84 -3.88 0.93
CA PHE A 181 -8.23 -5.07 1.49
C PHE A 181 -6.81 -5.23 0.96
N VAL A 182 -6.01 -6.02 1.67
CA VAL A 182 -4.62 -6.33 1.29
C VAL A 182 -4.45 -7.83 1.17
N CYS A 183 -3.77 -8.28 0.13
CA CYS A 183 -3.37 -9.67 -0.09
C CYS A 183 -1.85 -9.74 -0.19
N LEU A 184 -1.22 -10.70 0.48
CA LEU A 184 0.23 -10.84 0.52
C LEU A 184 0.64 -12.31 0.38
N THR A 185 1.76 -12.54 -0.27
CA THR A 185 2.56 -13.76 -0.08
C THR A 185 3.77 -13.46 0.79
N THR A 186 4.26 -14.45 1.53
CA THR A 186 5.44 -14.26 2.40
C THR A 186 6.70 -13.98 1.59
N CYS A 187 7.58 -13.14 2.13
CA CYS A 187 8.96 -12.98 1.65
C CYS A 187 9.92 -13.79 2.52
N GLU A 188 11.10 -14.13 1.98
CA GLU A 188 12.18 -14.80 2.74
C GLU A 188 12.63 -13.94 3.94
N ASN A 189 12.75 -12.63 3.73
CA ASN A 189 13.11 -11.67 4.76
C ASN A 189 11.86 -11.10 5.46
N GLN A 190 11.79 -11.24 6.79
CA GLN A 190 10.66 -10.77 7.59
C GLN A 190 10.49 -9.24 7.56
N THR A 191 11.58 -8.50 7.60
CA THR A 191 11.57 -7.03 7.50
C THR A 191 11.02 -6.60 6.14
N ALA A 192 11.45 -7.25 5.06
CA ALA A 192 10.95 -6.96 3.71
C ALA A 192 9.45 -7.27 3.59
N PHE A 193 9.00 -8.37 4.18
CA PHE A 193 7.58 -8.72 4.25
C PHE A 193 6.76 -7.66 5.00
N TYR A 194 7.27 -7.16 6.13
CA TYR A 194 6.61 -6.08 6.87
C TYR A 194 6.61 -4.75 6.12
N GLU A 195 7.70 -4.38 5.45
CA GLU A 195 7.72 -3.19 4.59
C GLU A 195 6.71 -3.29 3.46
N LEU A 196 6.61 -4.46 2.82
CA LEU A 196 5.64 -4.72 1.77
C LEU A 196 4.20 -4.61 2.29
N PHE A 197 3.89 -5.21 3.43
CA PHE A 197 2.60 -5.07 4.08
C PHE A 197 2.26 -3.59 4.35
N VAL A 198 3.17 -2.85 4.99
CA VAL A 198 2.95 -1.44 5.33
C VAL A 198 2.75 -0.60 4.07
N ARG A 199 3.49 -0.85 2.99
CA ARG A 199 3.29 -0.16 1.71
C ARG A 199 1.89 -0.42 1.12
N GLN A 200 1.45 -1.68 1.06
CA GLN A 200 0.13 -2.03 0.50
C GLN A 200 -1.03 -1.49 1.36
N ALA A 201 -0.89 -1.56 2.68
CA ALA A 201 -1.88 -1.00 3.59
C ALA A 201 -1.90 0.53 3.53
N ALA A 202 -0.75 1.20 3.37
CA ALA A 202 -0.68 2.65 3.19
C ALA A 202 -1.43 3.10 1.93
N ALA A 203 -1.31 2.37 0.81
CA ALA A 203 -2.07 2.68 -0.40
C ALA A 203 -3.59 2.64 -0.15
N SER A 204 -4.06 1.64 0.61
CA SER A 204 -5.47 1.60 1.06
C SER A 204 -5.83 2.80 1.93
N PHE A 205 -4.92 3.20 2.84
CA PHE A 205 -5.15 4.33 3.76
C PHE A 205 -5.33 5.62 2.98
N PHE A 206 -4.42 5.91 2.05
CA PHE A 206 -4.48 7.13 1.24
C PHE A 206 -5.70 7.15 0.33
N ASN A 207 -6.06 6.02 -0.28
CA ASN A 207 -7.27 5.93 -1.10
C ASN A 207 -8.56 6.19 -0.29
N ARG A 208 -8.55 5.98 1.03
CA ARG A 208 -9.68 6.26 1.92
C ARG A 208 -9.66 7.68 2.47
N HIS A 209 -8.49 8.13 2.90
CA HIS A 209 -8.33 9.39 3.60
C HIS A 209 -8.29 10.59 2.64
N VAL A 210 -7.51 10.48 1.57
CA VAL A 210 -7.30 11.57 0.60
C VAL A 210 -8.18 11.39 -0.63
N GLY A 211 -8.38 10.13 -1.06
CA GLY A 211 -9.13 9.79 -2.26
C GLY A 211 -8.24 9.41 -3.43
N ARG A 212 -8.82 9.32 -4.63
CA ARG A 212 -8.16 8.82 -5.84
C ARG A 212 -7.34 9.88 -6.61
N SER A 213 -7.35 11.12 -6.15
CA SER A 213 -6.74 12.27 -6.83
C SER A 213 -5.23 12.41 -6.60
N VAL A 214 -4.65 11.62 -5.70
CA VAL A 214 -3.21 11.68 -5.37
C VAL A 214 -2.39 11.06 -6.51
N LYS A 215 -1.39 11.78 -7.03
CA LYS A 215 -0.55 11.22 -8.09
C LYS A 215 0.34 10.08 -7.55
N PRO A 216 0.78 9.16 -8.41
CA PRO A 216 1.55 7.99 -8.02
C PRO A 216 2.83 8.30 -7.22
N TRP A 217 3.61 9.31 -7.60
CA TRP A 217 4.85 9.65 -6.88
C TRP A 217 4.58 9.99 -5.41
N LEU A 218 3.57 10.81 -5.13
CA LEU A 218 3.26 11.20 -3.77
C LEU A 218 2.70 10.01 -2.98
N ARG A 219 1.80 9.23 -3.58
CA ARG A 219 1.22 8.03 -2.97
C ARG A 219 2.29 6.99 -2.62
N GLU A 220 3.14 6.63 -3.58
CA GLU A 220 4.20 5.64 -3.39
C GLU A 220 5.30 6.14 -2.44
N GLY A 221 5.62 7.45 -2.51
CA GLY A 221 6.61 8.06 -1.63
C GLY A 221 6.15 8.11 -0.18
N LEU A 222 4.89 8.47 0.08
CA LEU A 222 4.29 8.44 1.42
C LEU A 222 4.16 7.01 1.96
N ALA A 223 3.78 6.05 1.10
CA ALA A 223 3.69 4.64 1.48
C ALA A 223 5.07 4.10 1.89
N SER A 224 6.11 4.41 1.12
CA SER A 224 7.49 4.02 1.41
C SER A 224 8.02 4.70 2.67
N LEU A 225 7.75 6.00 2.85
CA LEU A 225 8.16 6.72 4.05
C LEU A 225 7.52 6.15 5.31
N ALA A 226 6.25 5.77 5.24
CA ALA A 226 5.58 5.14 6.36
C ALA A 226 6.14 3.74 6.65
N ALA A 227 6.45 2.95 5.61
CA ALA A 227 7.11 1.65 5.78
C ALA A 227 8.47 1.78 6.45
N ALA A 228 9.31 2.72 5.99
CA ALA A 228 10.60 3.00 6.59
C ALA A 228 10.48 3.38 8.07
N LYS A 229 9.51 4.25 8.43
CA LYS A 229 9.28 4.67 9.82
C LYS A 229 8.69 3.58 10.71
N ALA A 230 7.77 2.77 10.20
CA ALA A 230 7.08 1.76 11.01
C ALA A 230 7.95 0.53 11.27
N VAL A 231 8.70 0.10 10.25
CA VAL A 231 9.46 -1.16 10.28
C VAL A 231 10.94 -0.92 10.61
N GLY A 232 11.50 0.23 10.26
CA GLY A 232 12.94 0.53 10.40
C GLY A 232 13.81 -0.21 9.38
N GLY A 233 13.28 -0.45 8.18
CA GLY A 233 13.78 -1.47 7.26
C GLY A 233 14.80 -1.04 6.18
N THR A 234 14.94 -1.94 5.20
CA THR A 234 15.92 -1.98 4.09
C THR A 234 15.77 -0.87 3.06
N SER A 235 14.65 -0.16 3.07
CA SER A 235 14.33 0.89 2.09
C SER A 235 15.40 1.97 2.00
N ASP A 236 16.09 2.32 3.09
CA ASP A 236 17.11 3.37 3.08
C ASP A 236 18.39 2.96 2.36
N GLN A 237 18.81 1.70 2.44
CA GLN A 237 19.96 1.22 1.68
C GLN A 237 19.64 1.17 0.18
N ALA A 238 18.52 0.55 -0.18
CA ALA A 238 18.06 0.48 -1.57
C ALA A 238 17.88 1.88 -2.16
N TYR A 239 17.28 2.80 -1.41
CA TYR A 239 17.16 4.21 -1.76
C TYR A 239 18.52 4.84 -2.09
N ARG A 240 19.53 4.69 -1.21
CA ARG A 240 20.86 5.28 -1.45
C ARG A 240 21.49 4.75 -2.73
N GLU A 241 21.36 3.46 -3.02
CA GLU A 241 21.87 2.86 -4.26
C GLU A 241 21.13 3.37 -5.50
N THR A 242 19.81 3.45 -5.43
CA THR A 242 18.97 4.01 -6.50
C THR A 242 19.28 5.48 -6.77
N VAL A 243 19.45 6.30 -5.73
CA VAL A 243 19.84 7.71 -5.87
C VAL A 243 21.21 7.84 -6.51
N ARG A 244 22.22 7.07 -6.09
CA ARG A 244 23.54 7.07 -6.76
C ARG A 244 23.41 6.78 -8.25
N ARG A 245 22.60 5.78 -8.61
CA ARG A 245 22.37 5.39 -10.00
C ARG A 245 21.69 6.52 -10.79
N ALA A 246 20.65 7.13 -10.24
CA ALA A 246 19.94 8.24 -10.87
C ALA A 246 20.84 9.47 -11.06
N LEU A 247 21.63 9.82 -10.04
CA LEU A 247 22.59 10.94 -10.10
C LEU A 247 23.68 10.70 -11.15
N ARG A 248 24.28 9.49 -11.19
CA ARG A 248 25.30 9.13 -12.19
C ARG A 248 24.76 9.17 -13.62
N LYS A 249 23.53 8.70 -13.84
CA LYS A 249 22.87 8.71 -15.15
C LYS A 249 22.30 10.09 -15.52
N GLN A 250 22.39 11.06 -14.62
CA GLN A 250 21.76 12.36 -14.73
C GLN A 250 20.26 12.29 -15.05
N SER A 251 19.57 11.27 -14.53
CA SER A 251 18.14 11.05 -14.81
C SER A 251 17.31 12.30 -14.49
N ASP A 252 16.41 12.65 -15.40
CA ASP A 252 15.42 13.69 -15.15
C ASP A 252 14.31 13.13 -14.26
N VAL A 253 14.40 13.44 -12.98
CA VAL A 253 13.45 12.98 -11.97
C VAL A 253 12.17 13.80 -11.95
N SER A 254 12.12 14.95 -12.63
CA SER A 254 10.89 15.76 -12.72
C SER A 254 9.77 14.99 -13.44
N LEU A 255 10.14 14.12 -14.38
CA LEU A 255 9.23 13.24 -15.11
C LEU A 255 8.42 12.31 -14.21
N LEU A 256 8.89 12.03 -12.99
CA LEU A 256 8.14 11.22 -12.01
C LEU A 256 6.82 11.87 -11.60
N LEU A 257 6.76 13.21 -11.63
CA LEU A 257 5.63 13.98 -11.13
C LEU A 257 4.41 13.88 -12.05
N ASP A 258 4.58 13.48 -13.31
CA ASP A 258 3.50 13.39 -14.29
C ASP A 258 3.16 11.97 -14.72
N LYS A 259 3.82 10.97 -14.12
CA LYS A 259 3.55 9.56 -14.41
C LYS A 259 2.21 9.10 -13.84
N ILE A 260 1.53 8.26 -14.61
CA ILE A 260 0.29 7.57 -14.22
C ILE A 260 0.62 6.29 -13.43
N GLU A 261 1.81 5.74 -13.59
CA GLU A 261 2.32 4.58 -12.87
C GLU A 261 3.83 4.67 -12.69
N LEU A 262 4.34 4.19 -11.56
CA LEU A 262 5.78 4.12 -11.27
C LEU A 262 6.27 2.68 -11.44
N THR A 263 7.44 2.53 -12.04
CA THR A 263 8.04 1.23 -12.34
C THR A 263 9.49 1.17 -11.91
N GLY A 264 10.01 -0.04 -11.68
CA GLY A 264 11.43 -0.24 -11.34
C GLY A 264 11.89 0.57 -10.12
N ASP A 265 12.89 1.43 -10.33
CA ASP A 265 13.53 2.26 -9.29
C ASP A 265 12.71 3.49 -8.87
N GLU A 266 11.66 3.84 -9.63
CA GLU A 266 10.93 5.09 -9.52
C GLU A 266 10.21 5.29 -8.16
N PRO A 267 9.61 4.25 -7.54
CA PRO A 267 9.04 4.37 -6.20
C PRO A 267 10.06 4.79 -5.13
N LEU A 268 11.34 4.39 -5.27
CA LEU A 268 12.40 4.78 -4.34
C LEU A 268 12.83 6.24 -4.55
N LEU A 269 12.79 6.74 -5.79
CA LEU A 269 13.03 8.17 -6.05
C LEU A 269 11.90 9.03 -5.50
N ALA A 270 10.66 8.58 -5.68
CA ALA A 270 9.48 9.21 -5.10
C ALA A 270 9.51 9.22 -3.56
N TYR A 271 9.97 8.13 -2.94
CA TYR A 271 10.28 8.09 -1.50
C TYR A 271 11.26 9.19 -1.09
N GLY A 272 12.35 9.38 -1.86
CA GLY A 272 13.31 10.45 -1.63
C GLY A 272 12.70 11.85 -1.64
N MET A 273 11.86 12.14 -2.64
CA MET A 273 11.19 13.44 -2.78
C MET A 273 10.25 13.72 -1.61
N VAL A 274 9.43 12.75 -1.24
CA VAL A 274 8.51 12.89 -0.09
C VAL A 274 9.30 13.04 1.21
N ARG A 275 10.38 12.27 1.38
CA ARG A 275 11.26 12.39 2.55
C ARG A 275 11.90 13.78 2.64
N TYR A 276 12.32 14.34 1.51
CA TYR A 276 12.85 15.69 1.42
C TYR A 276 11.82 16.74 1.83
N LEU A 277 10.59 16.69 1.29
CA LEU A 277 9.51 17.61 1.66
C LEU A 277 9.18 17.56 3.16
N VAL A 278 9.13 16.36 3.75
CA VAL A 278 8.91 16.18 5.19
C VAL A 278 10.07 16.72 6.03
N ALA A 279 11.31 16.60 5.55
CA ALA A 279 12.50 17.11 6.24
C ALA A 279 12.56 18.65 6.24
N ILE A 280 12.05 19.31 5.20
CA ILE A 280 11.95 20.77 5.13
C ILE A 280 10.89 21.29 6.10
N ASP A 281 9.65 20.83 5.96
CA ASP A 281 8.52 21.25 6.79
C ASP A 281 7.45 20.13 6.84
N ALA A 282 7.42 19.39 7.94
CA ALA A 282 6.42 18.36 8.16
C ALA A 282 4.99 18.91 8.33
N GLN A 283 4.83 20.15 8.78
CA GLN A 283 3.51 20.80 8.85
C GLN A 283 3.04 21.22 7.45
N ALA A 284 3.95 21.65 6.56
CA ALA A 284 3.61 21.87 5.16
C ALA A 284 3.13 20.58 4.48
N MET A 285 3.74 19.43 4.78
CA MET A 285 3.26 18.13 4.27
C MET A 285 1.82 17.85 4.69
N ARG A 286 1.47 18.09 5.95
CA ARG A 286 0.09 17.92 6.44
C ARG A 286 -0.88 18.87 5.74
N ARG A 287 -0.47 20.14 5.54
CA ARG A 287 -1.26 21.12 4.77
C ARG A 287 -1.45 20.66 3.31
N LEU A 288 -0.41 20.08 2.71
CA LEU A 288 -0.46 19.56 1.34
C LEU A 288 -1.49 18.45 1.23
N VAL A 289 -1.45 17.48 2.15
CA VAL A 289 -2.44 16.40 2.23
C VAL A 289 -3.86 16.95 2.45
N ALA A 290 -4.03 17.93 3.32
CA ALA A 290 -5.33 18.56 3.57
C ALA A 290 -5.90 19.20 2.28
N LEU A 291 -5.09 19.94 1.52
CA LEU A 291 -5.51 20.52 0.24
C LEU A 291 -5.88 19.44 -0.79
N LEU A 292 -5.19 18.30 -0.80
CA LEU A 292 -5.54 17.16 -1.67
C LEU A 292 -6.87 16.53 -1.26
N CYS A 293 -7.18 16.44 0.04
CA CYS A 293 -8.49 15.98 0.53
C CYS A 293 -9.62 16.93 0.10
N GLU A 294 -9.31 18.22 -0.07
CA GLU A 294 -10.22 19.25 -0.61
C GLU A 294 -10.31 19.23 -2.15
N ASN A 295 -9.75 18.20 -2.81
CA ASN A 295 -9.67 18.05 -4.26
C ASN A 295 -8.93 19.19 -4.97
N ARG A 296 -8.01 19.87 -4.30
CA ARG A 296 -7.06 20.75 -4.99
C ARG A 296 -6.11 19.89 -5.84
N GLY A 297 -5.77 20.38 -7.03
CA GLY A 297 -4.78 19.71 -7.87
C GLY A 297 -3.41 19.68 -7.18
N GLU A 298 -2.66 18.60 -7.37
CA GLU A 298 -1.40 18.37 -6.67
C GLU A 298 -0.37 19.49 -6.91
N THR A 299 -0.25 19.98 -8.15
CA THR A 299 0.63 21.12 -8.47
C THR A 299 0.26 22.36 -7.65
N GLN A 300 -1.03 22.70 -7.61
CA GLN A 300 -1.52 23.84 -6.83
C GLN A 300 -1.29 23.63 -5.34
N ALA A 301 -1.50 22.42 -4.83
CA ALA A 301 -1.27 22.09 -3.42
C ALA A 301 0.22 22.23 -3.05
N LEU A 302 1.13 21.73 -3.89
CA LEU A 302 2.58 21.85 -3.71
C LEU A 302 3.01 23.32 -3.71
N GLU A 303 2.61 24.10 -4.71
CA GLU A 303 2.93 25.52 -4.81
C GLU A 303 2.37 26.32 -3.61
N THR A 304 1.15 26.02 -3.17
CA THR A 304 0.54 26.72 -2.03
C THR A 304 1.29 26.45 -0.72
N THR A 305 1.76 25.22 -0.52
CA THR A 305 2.30 24.77 0.77
C THR A 305 3.80 24.91 0.91
N TYR A 306 4.53 24.64 -0.16
CA TYR A 306 5.99 24.67 -0.19
C TYR A 306 6.54 25.82 -1.04
N ARG A 307 5.71 26.51 -1.82
CA ARG A 307 6.14 27.55 -2.80
C ARG A 307 7.11 26.98 -3.84
N LEU A 308 6.90 25.72 -4.21
CA LEU A 308 7.69 25.00 -5.20
C LEU A 308 6.82 24.56 -6.38
N THR A 309 7.34 24.74 -7.59
CA THR A 309 6.87 23.99 -8.76
C THR A 309 7.44 22.57 -8.74
N GLY A 310 6.90 21.67 -9.59
CA GLY A 310 7.44 20.32 -9.71
C GLY A 310 8.92 20.28 -10.13
N GLU A 311 9.32 21.14 -11.06
CA GLU A 311 10.72 21.27 -11.50
C GLU A 311 11.63 21.78 -10.38
N GLN A 312 11.15 22.75 -9.59
CA GLN A 312 11.89 23.28 -8.44
C GLN A 312 12.08 22.18 -7.37
N LEU A 313 11.02 21.42 -7.07
CA LEU A 313 11.11 20.27 -6.17
C LEU A 313 12.15 19.25 -6.67
N ALA A 314 12.10 18.86 -7.94
CA ALA A 314 13.04 17.91 -8.53
C ALA A 314 14.50 18.40 -8.42
N ARG A 315 14.73 19.69 -8.70
CA ARG A 315 16.06 20.32 -8.59
C ARG A 315 16.55 20.37 -7.15
N GLU A 316 15.75 20.88 -6.22
CA GLU A 316 16.15 21.04 -4.82
C GLU A 316 16.34 19.68 -4.12
N TRP A 317 15.49 18.70 -4.42
CA TRP A 317 15.69 17.33 -3.98
C TRP A 317 17.04 16.78 -4.49
N ARG A 318 17.39 17.01 -5.75
CA ARG A 318 18.65 16.51 -6.34
C ARG A 318 19.87 17.12 -5.64
N GLU A 319 19.84 18.41 -5.34
CA GLU A 319 20.88 19.09 -4.57
C GLU A 319 20.99 18.52 -3.15
N ALA A 320 19.86 18.27 -2.49
CA ALA A 320 19.85 17.62 -1.17
C ALA A 320 20.39 16.18 -1.23
N ALA A 321 20.00 15.41 -2.25
CA ALA A 321 20.43 14.03 -2.45
C ALA A 321 21.94 13.91 -2.70
N LEU A 322 22.54 14.88 -3.42
CA LEU A 322 24.00 14.94 -3.62
C LEU A 322 24.77 15.14 -2.31
N ARG A 323 24.22 15.91 -1.36
CA ARG A 323 24.82 16.11 -0.04
C ARG A 323 24.73 14.86 0.83
N GLU A 324 23.61 14.17 0.77
CA GLU A 324 23.36 12.98 1.59
C GLU A 324 24.09 11.74 1.05
N VAL A 325 24.16 11.60 -0.28
CA VAL A 325 24.73 10.44 -0.95
C VAL A 325 25.79 10.92 -1.93
N PRO A 326 27.00 11.27 -1.42
CA PRO A 326 28.08 11.74 -2.28
C PRO A 326 28.39 10.67 -3.34
N PRO A 327 28.80 11.09 -4.55
CA PRO A 327 29.22 10.15 -5.58
C PRO A 327 30.35 9.29 -5.00
N GLY A 328 30.10 7.99 -4.85
CA GLY A 328 31.16 7.07 -4.44
C GLY A 328 32.25 7.09 -5.50
N ASN A 329 33.49 7.35 -5.05
CA ASN A 329 34.72 7.33 -5.88
C ASN A 329 34.84 6.06 -6.70
#